data_AF-A0A1Y5RW85-F1
#
_entry.id   AF-A0A1Y5RW85-F1
#
_cell.length_a   1.000
_cell.length_b   1.000
_cell.length_c   1.000
_cell.angle_alpha   90.00
_cell.angle_beta   90.00
_cell.angle_gamma   90.00
#
_symmetry.space_group_name_H-M   'P 1'
#
loop_
_entity.id
_entity.type
_entity.pdbx_description
1 polymer ?
#
loop_
_entity_poly.entity_id
_entity_poly.type
_entity_poly.pdbx_seq_one_letter_code
_entity_poly.pdbx_strand_id
1 'polypeptide(L)'
;MTFMLYHAEQRPLFFFAHVGFAPLALLLMPFQFWAGLRMRRPRLHRWTGRVYGLAILISGIGGAFMALNTDAGPVAGLGFGLLAVAWLGTTARGIWLARARRIPEHRVWILRSAALTFAAVTLRLYIPISQMIGWPFEISYAVIAWACWVPNLLLVEVWLQRQAKL
;
A
#
# COMPACT_ATOMS: atom_id res chain seq x y z
N MET A 1 -13.81 -1.00 -17.35
CA MET A 1 -12.39 -0.61 -17.52
C MET A 1 -12.20 0.85 -17.95
N THR A 2 -13.24 1.54 -18.43
CA THR A 2 -13.25 2.97 -18.80
C THR A 2 -12.82 3.92 -17.68
N PHE A 3 -13.18 3.62 -16.42
CA PHE A 3 -12.80 4.42 -15.24
C PHE A 3 -11.28 4.55 -15.02
N MET A 4 -10.46 3.54 -15.35
CA MET A 4 -9.01 3.67 -15.20
C MET A 4 -8.32 4.27 -16.43
N LEU A 5 -8.92 4.09 -17.62
CA LEU A 5 -8.36 4.57 -18.88
C LEU A 5 -8.33 6.10 -18.94
N TYR A 6 -9.30 6.77 -18.32
CA TYR A 6 -9.30 8.23 -18.25
C TYR A 6 -8.01 8.78 -17.61
N HIS A 7 -7.49 8.13 -16.56
CA HIS A 7 -6.23 8.56 -15.93
C HIS A 7 -5.03 8.35 -16.87
N ALA A 8 -5.04 7.32 -17.70
CA ALA A 8 -4.01 7.10 -18.70
C ALA A 8 -4.04 8.17 -19.82
N GLU A 9 -5.22 8.67 -20.18
CA GLU A 9 -5.40 9.70 -21.21
C GLU A 9 -5.17 11.12 -20.69
N GLN A 10 -5.75 11.46 -19.53
CA GLN A 10 -5.67 12.82 -18.99
C GLN A 10 -4.44 13.06 -18.13
N ARG A 11 -3.88 12.01 -17.49
CA ARG A 11 -2.84 12.12 -16.46
C ARG A 11 -1.84 10.95 -16.49
N PRO A 12 -1.24 10.66 -17.67
CA PRO A 12 -0.42 9.47 -17.87
C PRO A 12 0.71 9.35 -16.85
N LEU A 13 1.35 10.48 -16.49
CA LEU A 13 2.47 10.48 -15.55
C LEU A 13 2.11 9.85 -14.20
N PHE A 14 1.03 10.30 -13.56
CA PHE A 14 0.62 9.81 -12.24
C PHE A 14 0.09 8.38 -12.30
N PHE A 15 -0.62 8.05 -13.37
CA PHE A 15 -1.11 6.70 -13.62
C PHE A 15 0.05 5.71 -13.78
N PHE A 16 1.00 5.98 -14.67
CA PHE A 16 2.16 5.10 -14.89
C PHE A 16 3.10 5.07 -13.67
N ALA A 17 3.25 6.19 -12.95
CA ALA A 17 3.96 6.21 -11.67
C ALA A 17 3.31 5.26 -10.66
N HIS A 18 1.98 5.24 -10.56
CA HIS A 18 1.29 4.33 -9.65
C HIS A 18 1.34 2.87 -10.13
N VAL A 19 0.89 2.61 -11.36
CA VAL A 19 0.72 1.26 -11.92
C VAL A 19 2.06 0.57 -12.19
N GLY A 20 3.11 1.32 -12.50
CA GLY A 20 4.46 0.76 -12.67
C GLY A 20 5.13 0.40 -11.34
N PHE A 21 5.01 1.25 -10.31
CA PHE A 21 5.78 1.09 -9.07
C PHE A 21 5.00 0.39 -7.94
N ALA A 22 3.66 0.40 -7.92
CA ALA A 22 2.88 -0.34 -6.92
C ALA A 22 3.15 -1.87 -6.98
N PRO A 23 3.14 -2.52 -8.16
CA PRO A 23 3.47 -3.94 -8.26
C PRO A 23 4.90 -4.24 -7.84
N LEU A 24 5.84 -3.34 -8.14
CA LEU A 24 7.23 -3.47 -7.70
C LEU A 24 7.34 -3.43 -6.16
N ALA A 25 6.63 -2.52 -5.49
CA ALA A 25 6.57 -2.47 -4.04
C ALA A 25 5.99 -3.78 -3.46
N LEU A 26 4.90 -4.28 -4.04
CA LEU A 26 4.28 -5.55 -3.63
C LEU A 26 5.22 -6.75 -3.83
N LEU A 27 5.95 -6.79 -4.96
CA LEU A 27 6.94 -7.83 -5.24
C LEU A 27 8.11 -7.82 -4.25
N LEU A 28 8.57 -6.63 -3.84
CA LEU A 28 9.68 -6.46 -2.91
C LEU A 28 9.31 -6.63 -1.43
N MET A 29 8.02 -6.55 -1.11
CA MET A 29 7.47 -6.70 0.25
C MET A 29 7.93 -7.97 0.97
N PRO A 30 7.78 -9.20 0.43
CA PRO A 30 8.19 -10.43 1.16
C PRO A 30 9.69 -10.46 1.50
N PHE A 31 10.53 -9.86 0.65
CA PHE A 31 11.97 -9.77 0.89
C PHE A 31 12.33 -8.86 2.09
N GLN A 32 11.42 -7.97 2.52
CA GLN A 32 11.63 -7.16 3.73
C GLN A 32 11.53 -8.00 5.01
N PHE A 33 10.75 -9.09 4.98
CA PHE A 33 10.50 -9.95 6.14
C PHE A 33 11.40 -11.20 6.17
N TRP A 34 12.07 -11.51 5.07
CA TRP A 34 12.93 -12.69 4.99
C TRP A 34 14.17 -12.59 5.89
N ALA A 35 14.17 -13.34 7.00
CA ALA A 35 15.28 -13.39 7.95
C ALA A 35 16.60 -13.85 7.31
N GLY A 36 16.54 -14.83 6.39
CA GLY A 36 17.72 -15.34 5.69
C GLY A 36 18.42 -14.26 4.87
N LEU A 37 17.66 -13.41 4.15
CA LEU A 37 18.23 -12.28 3.40
C LEU A 37 18.89 -11.26 4.33
N ARG A 38 18.20 -10.92 5.42
CA ARG A 38 18.68 -9.95 6.42
C ARG A 38 19.96 -10.41 7.12
N MET A 39 20.08 -11.69 7.44
CA MET A 39 21.23 -12.25 8.16
C MET A 39 22.40 -12.58 7.22
N ARG A 40 22.14 -13.22 6.06
CA ARG A 40 23.20 -13.71 5.17
C ARG A 40 23.68 -12.65 4.17
N ARG A 41 22.81 -11.72 3.76
CA ARG A 41 23.10 -10.70 2.73
C ARG A 41 22.57 -9.32 3.15
N PRO A 42 23.06 -8.71 4.24
CA PRO A 42 22.53 -7.45 4.79
C PRO A 42 22.68 -6.25 3.84
N ARG A 43 23.64 -6.28 2.91
CA ARG A 43 23.74 -5.26 1.84
C ARG A 43 22.57 -5.37 0.87
N LEU A 44 22.18 -6.58 0.47
CA LEU A 44 21.06 -6.83 -0.43
C LEU A 44 19.74 -6.44 0.23
N HIS A 45 19.52 -6.82 1.50
CA HIS A 45 18.35 -6.38 2.27
C HIS A 45 18.22 -4.84 2.31
N ARG A 46 19.33 -4.11 2.48
CA ARG A 46 19.31 -2.64 2.46
C ARG A 46 18.95 -2.07 1.10
N TRP A 47 19.46 -2.66 0.02
CA TRP A 47 19.11 -2.23 -1.34
C TRP A 47 17.66 -2.54 -1.69
N THR A 48 17.16 -3.75 -1.39
CA THR A 48 15.75 -4.08 -1.62
C THR A 48 14.84 -3.17 -0.81
N GLY A 49 15.19 -2.84 0.44
CA GLY A 49 14.44 -1.88 1.25
C GLY A 49 14.44 -0.45 0.70
N ARG A 50 15.54 0.01 0.08
CA ARG A 50 15.59 1.31 -0.61
C ARG A 50 14.70 1.33 -1.84
N VAL A 51 14.76 0.29 -2.67
CA VAL A 51 13.93 0.19 -3.87
C VAL A 51 12.45 0.08 -3.47
N TYR A 52 12.12 -0.69 -2.43
CA TYR A 52 10.78 -0.76 -1.85
C TYR A 52 10.29 0.62 -1.42
N GLY A 53 11.07 1.36 -0.62
CA GLY A 53 10.71 2.70 -0.18
C GLY A 53 10.54 3.71 -1.32
N LEU A 54 11.42 3.67 -2.33
CA LEU A 54 11.33 4.55 -3.51
C LEU A 54 10.11 4.20 -4.38
N ALA A 55 9.82 2.92 -4.57
CA ALA A 55 8.64 2.48 -5.30
C ALA A 55 7.35 2.95 -4.61
N ILE A 56 7.28 2.86 -3.28
CA ILE A 56 6.15 3.39 -2.50
C ILE A 56 6.07 4.91 -2.61
N LEU A 57 7.20 5.63 -2.58
CA LEU A 57 7.19 7.08 -2.72
C LEU A 57 6.58 7.51 -4.06
N ILE A 58 7.09 6.95 -5.17
CA ILE A 58 6.63 7.28 -6.52
C ILE A 58 5.18 6.85 -6.71
N SER A 59 4.86 5.61 -6.32
CA SER A 59 3.50 5.07 -6.50
C SER A 59 2.47 5.72 -5.58
N GLY A 60 2.83 6.01 -4.33
CA GLY A 60 1.96 6.65 -3.35
C GLY A 60 1.62 8.08 -3.74
N ILE A 61 2.58 8.85 -4.27
CA ILE A 61 2.30 10.19 -4.82
C ILE A 61 1.36 10.07 -6.03
N GLY A 62 1.67 9.17 -6.97
CA GLY A 62 0.79 8.93 -8.14
C GLY A 62 -0.64 8.55 -7.73
N GLY A 63 -0.77 7.63 -6.78
CA GLY A 63 -2.06 7.18 -6.24
C GLY A 63 -2.81 8.27 -5.50
N ALA A 64 -2.13 9.13 -4.74
CA ALA A 64 -2.76 10.26 -4.04
C ALA A 64 -3.35 11.26 -5.04
N PHE A 65 -2.60 11.61 -6.10
CA PHE A 65 -3.10 12.50 -7.15
C PHE A 65 -4.27 11.90 -7.93
N MET A 66 -4.24 10.59 -8.21
CA MET A 66 -5.38 9.89 -8.81
C MET A 66 -6.61 9.93 -7.90
N ALA A 67 -6.43 9.68 -6.59
CA ALA A 67 -7.53 9.66 -5.62
C ALA A 67 -8.22 11.03 -5.48
N LEU A 68 -7.46 12.12 -5.49
CA LEU A 68 -8.00 13.49 -5.42
C LEU A 68 -8.88 13.87 -6.62
N ASN A 69 -8.76 13.14 -7.73
CA ASN A 69 -9.43 13.48 -8.99
C ASN A 69 -10.27 12.31 -9.51
N THR A 70 -10.59 11.34 -8.66
CA THR A 70 -11.33 10.16 -9.11
C THR A 70 -12.78 10.49 -9.45
N ASP A 71 -13.27 9.95 -10.57
CA ASP A 71 -14.69 10.01 -10.94
C ASP A 71 -15.55 9.03 -10.12
N ALA A 72 -14.92 8.18 -9.30
CA ALA A 72 -15.60 7.21 -8.44
C ALA A 72 -16.29 7.82 -7.20
N GLY A 73 -16.39 9.16 -7.16
CA GLY A 73 -17.02 9.91 -6.08
C GLY A 73 -16.11 10.19 -4.88
N PRO A 74 -16.52 11.14 -4.02
CA PRO A 74 -15.69 11.64 -2.91
C PRO A 74 -15.38 10.58 -1.86
N VAL A 75 -16.29 9.63 -1.64
CA VAL A 75 -16.09 8.55 -0.64
C VAL A 75 -14.94 7.63 -1.05
N ALA A 76 -14.88 7.23 -2.33
CA ALA A 76 -13.79 6.42 -2.85
C ALA A 76 -12.48 7.22 -2.90
N GLY A 77 -12.54 8.48 -3.32
CA GLY A 77 -11.39 9.40 -3.33
C GLY A 77 -10.77 9.57 -1.95
N LEU A 78 -11.57 9.77 -0.91
CA LEU A 78 -11.09 9.85 0.48
C LEU A 78 -10.47 8.52 0.95
N GLY A 79 -11.10 7.38 0.65
CA GLY A 79 -10.58 6.06 1.03
C GLY A 79 -9.19 5.78 0.46
N PHE A 80 -9.01 6.00 -0.85
CA PHE A 80 -7.71 5.82 -1.49
C PHE A 80 -6.70 6.92 -1.15
N GLY A 81 -7.17 8.17 -0.96
CA GLY A 81 -6.31 9.28 -0.56
C GLY A 81 -5.71 9.06 0.83
N LEU A 82 -6.52 8.64 1.81
CA LEU A 82 -6.04 8.29 3.14
C LEU A 82 -5.14 7.06 3.14
N LEU A 83 -5.45 6.05 2.32
CA LEU A 83 -4.54 4.93 2.08
C LEU A 83 -3.17 5.44 1.59
N ALA A 84 -3.13 6.32 0.59
CA ALA A 84 -1.87 6.86 0.07
C ALA A 84 -1.08 7.62 1.14
N VAL A 85 -1.74 8.47 1.92
CA VAL A 85 -1.10 9.22 3.04
C VAL A 85 -0.56 8.26 4.11
N ALA A 86 -1.37 7.29 4.54
CA ALA A 86 -0.96 6.29 5.53
C ALA A 86 0.20 5.44 5.02
N TRP A 87 0.17 5.05 3.75
CA TRP A 87 1.19 4.20 3.12
C TRP A 87 2.53 4.93 3.01
N LEU A 88 2.51 6.19 2.56
CA LEU A 88 3.69 7.05 2.53
C LEU A 88 4.22 7.32 3.95
N GLY A 89 3.33 7.70 4.88
CA GLY A 89 3.69 8.05 6.25
C GLY A 89 4.30 6.89 7.03
N THR A 90 3.68 5.70 6.96
CA THR A 90 4.20 4.50 7.63
C THR A 90 5.57 4.07 7.07
N THR A 91 5.73 4.14 5.74
CA THR A 91 6.98 3.79 5.07
C THR A 91 8.09 4.80 5.41
N ALA A 92 7.80 6.10 5.34
CA ALA A 92 8.73 7.15 5.70
C ALA A 92 9.19 7.03 7.16
N ARG A 93 8.25 6.78 8.08
CA ARG A 93 8.56 6.57 9.50
C ARG A 93 9.42 5.32 9.72
N GLY A 94 9.12 4.22 9.03
CA GLY A 94 9.94 3.02 9.04
C GLY A 94 11.37 3.30 8.59
N ILE A 95 11.55 4.00 7.47
CA ILE A 95 12.88 4.34 6.94
C ILE A 95 13.64 5.27 7.91
N TRP A 96 12.97 6.27 8.48
CA TRP A 96 13.57 7.17 9.47
C TRP A 96 14.10 6.40 10.69
N LEU A 97 13.29 5.48 11.24
CA LEU A 97 13.70 4.64 12.37
C LEU A 97 14.90 3.73 12.03
N ALA A 98 14.94 3.17 10.81
CA ALA A 98 16.10 2.41 10.36
C ALA A 98 17.37 3.25 10.32
N ARG A 99 17.29 4.50 9.83
CA ARG A 99 18.43 5.43 9.81
C ARG A 99 18.87 5.81 11.22
N ALA A 100 17.92 5.99 12.14
CA ALA A 100 18.17 6.21 13.56
C ALA A 100 18.64 4.95 14.33
N ARG A 101 18.85 3.83 13.64
CA ARG A 101 19.24 2.52 14.23
C ARG A 101 18.23 1.97 15.25
N ARG A 102 16.99 2.46 15.23
CA ARG A 102 15.86 2.00 16.04
C ARG A 102 15.16 0.83 15.35
N ILE A 103 15.87 -0.30 15.31
CA ILE A 103 15.49 -1.48 14.50
C ILE A 103 14.20 -2.16 15.00
N PRO A 104 13.96 -2.32 16.31
CA PRO A 104 12.69 -2.88 16.79
C PRO A 104 11.50 -2.08 16.29
N GLU A 105 11.52 -0.75 16.45
CA GLU A 105 10.43 0.11 16.00
C GLU A 105 10.32 0.16 14.47
N HIS A 106 11.45 0.19 13.76
CA HIS A 106 11.46 0.09 12.29
C HIS A 106 10.64 -1.11 11.80
N ARG A 107 10.81 -2.29 12.40
CA ARG A 107 10.09 -3.51 11.99
C ARG A 107 8.59 -3.36 12.14
N VAL A 108 8.14 -2.75 13.24
CA VAL A 108 6.72 -2.48 13.51
C VAL A 108 6.14 -1.56 12.43
N TRP A 109 6.86 -0.50 12.05
CA TRP A 109 6.40 0.44 11.02
C TRP A 109 6.44 -0.15 9.60
N ILE A 110 7.42 -1.00 9.29
CA ILE A 110 7.46 -1.72 8.01
C ILE A 110 6.33 -2.76 7.92
N LEU A 111 5.90 -3.35 9.03
CA LEU A 111 4.74 -4.24 9.03
C LEU A 111 3.44 -3.49 8.69
N ARG A 112 3.25 -2.28 9.24
CA ARG A 112 2.12 -1.41 8.86
C ARG A 112 2.19 -1.01 7.39
N SER A 113 3.36 -0.62 6.90
CA SER A 113 3.60 -0.33 5.48
C SER A 113 3.22 -1.54 4.61
N ALA A 114 3.62 -2.75 4.99
CA ALA A 114 3.30 -3.97 4.26
C ALA A 114 1.80 -4.29 4.22
N ALA A 115 1.06 -4.08 5.33
CA ALA A 115 -0.40 -4.23 5.33
C ALA A 115 -1.10 -3.29 4.34
N LEU A 116 -0.61 -2.05 4.24
CA LEU A 116 -1.10 -1.06 3.29
C LEU A 116 -0.68 -1.40 1.85
N THR A 117 0.53 -1.90 1.63
CA THR A 117 0.96 -2.42 0.32
C THR A 117 0.07 -3.58 -0.14
N PHE A 118 -0.32 -4.47 0.79
CA PHE A 118 -1.19 -5.61 0.50
C PHE A 118 -2.62 -5.21 0.12
N ALA A 119 -3.02 -3.95 0.35
CA ALA A 119 -4.29 -3.41 -0.12
C ALA A 119 -4.47 -3.57 -1.64
N ALA A 120 -3.36 -3.56 -2.41
CA ALA A 120 -3.37 -3.80 -3.83
C ALA A 120 -3.92 -5.20 -4.20
N VAL A 121 -3.67 -6.22 -3.35
CA VAL A 121 -4.14 -7.59 -3.56
C VAL A 121 -5.61 -7.71 -3.16
N THR A 122 -5.96 -7.26 -1.96
CA THR A 122 -7.35 -7.32 -1.45
C THR A 122 -8.32 -6.53 -2.33
N LEU A 123 -7.92 -5.35 -2.83
CA LEU A 123 -8.70 -4.60 -3.82
C LEU A 123 -9.02 -5.45 -5.06
N ARG A 124 -8.02 -6.15 -5.59
CA ARG A 124 -8.14 -7.00 -6.79
C ARG A 124 -8.94 -8.28 -6.54
N LEU A 125 -9.09 -8.70 -5.29
CA LEU A 125 -9.98 -9.80 -4.91
C LEU A 125 -11.42 -9.31 -4.71
N TYR A 126 -11.60 -8.17 -4.03
CA TYR A 126 -12.93 -7.69 -3.68
C TYR A 126 -13.73 -7.18 -4.88
N ILE A 127 -13.09 -6.56 -5.87
CA ILE A 127 -13.78 -6.09 -7.08
C ILE A 127 -14.48 -7.25 -7.82
N PRO A 128 -13.81 -8.33 -8.25
CA PRO A 128 -14.50 -9.41 -8.96
C PRO A 128 -15.53 -10.12 -8.07
N ILE A 129 -15.24 -10.30 -6.77
CA ILE A 129 -16.19 -10.90 -5.83
C ILE A 129 -17.48 -10.06 -5.75
N SER A 130 -17.38 -8.73 -5.66
CA SER A 130 -18.57 -7.86 -5.60
C SER A 130 -19.41 -7.95 -6.87
N GLN A 131 -18.77 -8.07 -8.03
CA GLN A 131 -19.47 -8.22 -9.30
C GLN A 131 -20.14 -9.60 -9.44
N MET A 132 -19.50 -10.67 -8.96
CA MET A 132 -20.07 -12.02 -8.98
C MET A 132 -21.34 -12.15 -8.15
N ILE A 133 -21.44 -11.43 -7.03
CA ILE A 133 -22.64 -11.41 -6.17
C ILE A 133 -23.68 -10.38 -6.64
N GLY A 134 -23.47 -9.72 -7.78
CA GLY A 134 -24.41 -8.78 -8.38
C GLY A 134 -24.47 -7.41 -7.70
N TRP A 135 -23.44 -7.02 -6.94
CA TRP A 135 -23.44 -5.75 -6.23
C TRP A 135 -23.14 -4.57 -7.18
N PRO A 136 -23.89 -3.46 -7.12
CA PRO A 136 -23.66 -2.31 -8.00
C PRO A 136 -22.21 -1.82 -7.88
N PHE A 137 -21.55 -1.57 -9.03
CA PHE A 137 -20.13 -1.20 -9.04
C PHE A 137 -19.87 0.09 -8.26
N GLU A 138 -20.68 1.12 -8.42
CA GLU A 138 -20.49 2.41 -7.73
C GLU A 138 -20.51 2.26 -6.20
N ILE A 139 -21.50 1.53 -5.67
CA ILE A 139 -21.64 1.27 -4.23
C ILE A 139 -20.49 0.39 -3.74
N SER A 140 -20.23 -0.72 -4.43
CA SER A 140 -19.20 -1.67 -4.01
C SER A 140 -17.81 -1.05 -4.08
N TYR A 141 -17.50 -0.24 -5.08
CA TYR A 141 -16.20 0.40 -5.23
C TYR A 141 -15.94 1.43 -4.12
N ALA A 142 -16.94 2.22 -3.73
CA ALA A 142 -16.84 3.13 -2.59
C ALA A 142 -16.56 2.40 -1.28
N VAL A 143 -17.22 1.25 -1.03
CA VAL A 143 -16.95 0.41 0.15
C VAL A 143 -15.56 -0.23 0.07
N ILE A 144 -15.20 -0.78 -1.08
CA ILE A 144 -13.94 -1.47 -1.32
C ILE A 144 -12.74 -0.52 -1.17
N ALA A 145 -12.89 0.76 -1.51
CA ALA A 145 -11.85 1.79 -1.32
C ALA A 145 -11.37 1.90 0.14
N TRP A 146 -12.18 1.47 1.10
CA TRP A 146 -11.83 1.39 2.52
C TRP A 146 -11.52 -0.05 2.94
N ALA A 147 -12.37 -0.99 2.54
CA ALA A 147 -12.26 -2.39 2.93
C ALA A 147 -10.96 -3.03 2.43
N CYS A 148 -10.35 -2.54 1.35
CA CYS A 148 -9.10 -3.11 0.86
C CYS A 148 -7.92 -2.92 1.83
N TRP A 149 -7.92 -1.89 2.68
CA TRP A 149 -6.75 -1.58 3.51
C TRP A 149 -7.03 -1.47 5.01
N VAL A 150 -8.22 -1.02 5.41
CA VAL A 150 -8.56 -0.87 6.84
C VAL A 150 -8.48 -2.22 7.58
N PRO A 151 -9.07 -3.32 7.10
CA PRO A 151 -8.95 -4.63 7.75
C PRO A 151 -7.51 -5.12 7.82
N ASN A 152 -6.71 -4.93 6.75
CA ASN A 152 -5.30 -5.33 6.74
C ASN A 152 -4.52 -4.62 7.84
N LEU A 153 -4.72 -3.30 7.99
CA LEU A 153 -4.04 -2.51 9.00
C LEU A 153 -4.51 -2.88 10.42
N LEU A 154 -5.83 -3.07 10.61
CA LEU A 154 -6.40 -3.50 11.89
C LEU A 154 -5.84 -4.86 12.34
N LEU A 155 -5.75 -5.83 11.42
CA LEU A 155 -5.17 -7.14 11.72
C LEU A 155 -3.72 -7.02 12.21
N VAL A 156 -2.92 -6.18 11.54
CA VAL A 156 -1.54 -5.90 11.98
C VAL A 156 -1.51 -5.22 13.35
N GLU A 157 -2.39 -4.25 13.61
CA GLU A 157 -2.39 -3.53 14.88
C GLU A 157 -2.80 -4.44 16.05
N VAL A 158 -3.83 -5.27 15.86
CA VAL A 158 -4.25 -6.27 16.85
C VAL A 158 -3.12 -7.28 17.12
N TRP A 159 -2.42 -7.73 16.08
CA TRP A 159 -1.27 -8.63 16.25
C TRP A 159 -0.13 -7.98 17.02
N LEU A 160 0.21 -6.72 16.71
CA LEU A 160 1.25 -5.97 17.41
C LEU A 160 0.91 -5.73 18.88
N GLN A 161 -0.35 -5.42 19.19
CA GLN A 161 -0.80 -5.23 20.58
C GLN A 161 -0.74 -6.52 21.40
N ARG A 162 -1.00 -7.68 20.77
CA ARG A 162 -0.86 -8.98 21.43
C ARG A 162 0.60 -9.30 21.72
N GLN A 163 1.51 -9.01 20.80
CA GLN A 163 2.95 -9.20 20.97
C GLN A 163 3.53 -8.29 22.07
N ALA A 164 3.03 -7.07 22.22
CA ALA A 164 3.51 -6.14 23.25
C ALA A 164 3.06 -6.50 24.69
N LYS A 165 2.09 -7.42 24.82
CA LYS A 165 1.57 -7.89 26.12
C LYS A 165 2.20 -9.21 26.58
N LEU A 166 3.03 -9.84 25.74
CA LEU A 166 3.78 -11.06 26.02
C LEU A 166 5.24 -10.71 26.35
#